data_AF-X1LFP9-F1
#
_entry.id   AF-X1LFP9-F1
#
_cell.length_a   1.000
_cell.length_b   1.000
_cell.length_c   1.000
_cell.angle_alpha   90.00
_cell.angle_beta   90.00
_cell.angle_gamma   90.00
#
_symmetry.space_group_name_H-M   'P 1'
#
loop_
_entity.id
_entity.type
_entity.pdbx_description
1 polymer ?
#
loop_
_entity_poly.entity_id
_entity_poly.type
_entity_poly.pdbx_seq_one_letter_code
_entity_poly.pdbx_strand_id
1 'polypeptide(L)' 'MENESSLAEEARDQIEEMGKADILVGIPSFNNEKSIEHVVRAVQYGLAKYFPKFRSVVMNSDGGSTDKTREIVK' A
#
# COMPACT_ATOMS: atom_id res chain seq x y z
N MET A 1 -16.82 -2.63 -20.43
CA MET A 1 -17.10 -2.29 -19.03
C MET A 1 -15.95 -1.40 -18.60
N GLU A 2 -16.19 -0.12 -18.37
CA GLU A 2 -15.26 0.67 -17.58
C GLU A 2 -15.14 -0.04 -16.24
N ASN A 3 -13.92 -0.45 -15.86
CA ASN A 3 -13.70 -0.97 -14.51
C ASN A 3 -13.87 0.22 -13.58
N GLU A 4 -15.04 0.37 -12.97
CA GLU A 4 -15.19 1.22 -11.79
C GLU A 4 -14.25 0.69 -10.71
N SER A 5 -13.08 1.34 -10.62
CA SER A 5 -12.09 1.03 -9.61
C SER A 5 -12.60 1.50 -8.25
N SER A 6 -12.53 0.67 -7.20
CA SER A 6 -12.90 1.05 -5.83
C SER A 6 -11.85 1.92 -5.13
N LEU A 7 -10.84 2.41 -5.87
CA LEU A 7 -9.77 3.23 -5.33
C LEU A 7 -10.28 4.65 -5.00
N ALA A 8 -9.73 5.22 -3.94
CA ALA A 8 -9.88 6.64 -3.65
C ALA A 8 -9.23 7.48 -4.78
N GLU A 9 -9.71 8.70 -4.99
CA GLU A 9 -9.18 9.63 -5.99
C GLU A 9 -7.67 9.86 -5.81
N GLU A 10 -7.24 10.14 -4.58
CA GLU A 10 -5.82 10.29 -4.23
C GLU A 10 -4.97 9.08 -4.63
N ALA A 11 -5.50 7.86 -4.45
CA ALA A 11 -4.78 6.65 -4.85
C ALA A 11 -4.69 6.52 -6.38
N ARG A 12 -5.67 7.01 -7.13
CA ARG A 12 -5.61 7.04 -8.60
C ARG A 12 -4.57 8.04 -9.08
N ASP A 13 -4.56 9.25 -8.50
CA ASP A 13 -3.60 10.30 -8.84
C ASP A 13 -2.16 9.83 -8.59
N GLN A 14 -1.91 9.20 -7.44
CA GLN A 14 -0.62 8.63 -7.11
C GLN A 14 -0.20 7.51 -8.09
N ILE A 15 -1.12 6.64 -8.50
CA ILE A 15 -0.83 5.58 -9.47
C ILE A 15 -0.49 6.18 -10.84
N GLU A 16 -1.22 7.19 -11.28
CA GLU A 16 -0.94 7.89 -12.54
C GLU A 16 0.42 8.59 -12.51
N GLU A 17 0.77 9.25 -11.39
CA GLU A 17 2.07 9.90 -11.20
C GLU A 17 3.23 8.89 -11.18
N MET A 18 3.06 7.75 -10.48
CA MET A 18 4.08 6.69 -10.41
C MET A 18 4.30 5.99 -11.75
N GLY A 19 3.24 5.89 -12.57
CA GLY A 19 3.25 5.29 -13.90
C GLY A 19 3.42 3.76 -13.89
N LYS A 20 4.64 3.26 -13.64
CA LYS A 20 4.95 1.82 -13.67
C LYS A 20 5.69 1.38 -12.43
N ALA A 21 5.26 0.25 -11.86
CA ALA A 21 5.98 -0.50 -10.85
C ALA A 21 6.41 -1.86 -11.42
N ASP A 22 7.59 -2.32 -11.03
CA ASP A 22 8.07 -3.67 -11.34
C ASP A 22 7.53 -4.69 -10.31
N ILE A 23 7.29 -4.22 -9.07
CA ILE A 23 6.73 -5.02 -7.97
C ILE A 23 5.67 -4.19 -7.25
N LEU A 24 4.48 -4.76 -7.07
CA LEU A 24 3.43 -4.20 -6.20
C LEU A 24 3.18 -5.17 -5.04
N VAL A 25 3.25 -4.67 -3.81
CA VAL A 25 2.86 -5.41 -2.62
C VAL A 25 1.57 -4.81 -2.06
N GLY A 26 0.46 -5.55 -2.20
CA GLY A 26 -0.81 -5.22 -1.57
C GLY A 26 -0.88 -5.75 -0.14
N ILE A 27 -1.19 -4.89 0.82
CA ILE A 27 -1.40 -5.23 2.22
C ILE A 27 -2.87 -4.98 2.55
N PRO A 28 -3.74 -6.00 2.58
CA PRO A 28 -5.10 -5.82 3.08
C PRO A 28 -5.05 -5.64 4.61
N SER A 29 -5.78 -4.66 5.13
CA SER A 29 -5.84 -4.37 6.57
C SER A 29 -7.28 -4.08 7.04
N PHE A 30 -7.56 -4.44 8.29
CA PHE A 30 -8.82 -4.13 8.98
C PHE A 30 -8.61 -4.17 10.50
N ASN A 31 -8.76 -3.02 11.15
CA ASN A 31 -8.54 -2.83 12.59
C ASN A 31 -7.20 -3.37 13.09
N ASN A 32 -6.13 -3.06 12.37
CA ASN A 32 -4.76 -3.52 12.61
C ASN A 32 -3.84 -2.43 13.19
N GLU A 33 -4.37 -1.41 13.89
CA GLU A 33 -3.63 -0.26 14.44
C GLU A 33 -2.29 -0.67 15.09
N LYS A 34 -2.30 -1.72 15.91
CA LYS A 34 -1.12 -2.17 16.69
C LYS A 34 -0.05 -2.89 15.89
N SER A 35 -0.33 -3.29 14.65
CA SER A 35 0.53 -4.21 13.89
C SER A 35 0.87 -3.73 12.48
N ILE A 36 0.01 -2.91 11.88
CA ILE A 36 0.12 -2.56 10.46
C ILE A 36 1.44 -1.86 10.13
N GLU A 37 1.92 -1.00 11.02
CA GLU A 37 3.20 -0.32 10.85
C GLU A 37 4.38 -1.30 10.75
N HIS A 38 4.39 -2.33 11.61
CA HIS A 38 5.46 -3.33 11.62
C HIS A 38 5.46 -4.16 10.33
N VAL A 39 4.28 -4.46 9.80
CA VAL A 39 4.13 -5.18 8.52
C VAL A 39 4.64 -4.33 7.36
N VAL A 40 4.20 -3.06 7.26
CA VAL A 40 4.65 -2.13 6.21
C VAL A 40 6.16 -1.97 6.25
N ARG A 41 6.75 -1.75 7.44
CA ARG A 41 8.20 -1.65 7.61
C ARG A 41 8.92 -2.93 7.16
N ALA A 42 8.44 -4.10 7.55
CA ALA A 42 9.06 -5.37 7.15
C ALA A 42 9.06 -5.56 5.63
N VAL A 43 7.96 -5.19 4.96
CA VAL A 43 7.86 -5.21 3.49
C VAL A 43 8.87 -4.25 2.87
N GLN A 44 8.93 -3.01 3.33
CA GLN A 44 9.90 -2.02 2.86
C GLN A 44 11.35 -2.50 3.03
N TYR A 45 11.70 -3.06 4.19
CA TYR A 45 13.04 -3.65 4.42
C TYR A 45 13.33 -4.81 3.48
N GLY A 46 12.36 -5.70 3.26
CA GLY A 46 12.52 -6.84 2.34
C GLY A 46 12.76 -6.38 0.90
N LEU A 47 11.97 -5.42 0.42
CA LEU A 47 12.11 -4.84 -0.93
C LEU A 47 13.47 -4.16 -1.10
N ALA A 48 13.86 -3.29 -0.15
CA ALA A 48 15.14 -2.60 -0.19
C ALA A 48 16.34 -3.56 -0.14
N LYS A 49 16.25 -4.63 0.66
CA LYS A 49 17.35 -5.59 0.85
C LYS A 49 17.50 -6.56 -0.31
N TYR A 50 16.40 -7.13 -0.80
CA TYR A 50 16.43 -8.25 -1.75
C TYR A 50 16.07 -7.85 -3.19
N PHE A 51 15.38 -6.73 -3.37
CA PHE A 51 14.92 -6.25 -4.68
C PHE A 51 15.34 -4.79 -4.99
N PRO A 52 16.57 -4.34 -4.68
CA PRO A 52 16.93 -2.91 -4.77
C PRO A 52 16.94 -2.34 -6.19
N LYS A 53 16.92 -3.19 -7.22
CA LYS A 53 16.93 -2.78 -8.64
C LYS A 53 15.53 -2.62 -9.23
N PHE A 54 14.49 -3.03 -8.51
CA PHE A 54 13.11 -3.00 -8.97
C PHE A 54 12.39 -1.81 -8.35
N ARG A 55 11.61 -1.08 -9.15
CA ARG A 55 10.72 -0.04 -8.63
C ARG A 55 9.54 -0.74 -7.96
N SER A 56 9.54 -0.71 -6.64
CA SER A 56 8.52 -1.36 -5.83
C SER A 56 7.53 -0.36 -5.24
N VAL A 57 6.24 -0.71 -5.26
CA VAL A 57 5.16 0.04 -4.61
C VAL A 57 4.55 -0.82 -3.52
N VAL A 58 4.28 -0.23 -2.36
CA VAL A 58 3.52 -0.85 -1.27
C VAL A 58 2.17 -0.15 -1.18
N MET A 59 1.09 -0.93 -1.29
CA MET A 59 -0.28 -0.42 -1.23
C MET A 59 -0.99 -1.04 -0.03
N ASN A 60 -1.35 -0.22 0.96
CA ASN A 60 -2.23 -0.65 2.05
C ASN A 60 -3.69 -0.48 1.62
N SER A 61 -4.43 -1.58 1.56
CA SER A 61 -5.85 -1.61 1.24
C SER A 61 -6.65 -1.81 2.53
N ASP A 62 -7.18 -0.71 3.06
CA ASP A 62 -7.94 -0.74 4.31
C ASP A 62 -9.43 -1.03 4.07
N GLY A 63 -9.95 -2.08 4.71
CA GLY A 63 -11.32 -2.57 4.58
C GLY A 63 -12.40 -1.77 5.30
N GLY A 64 -12.13 -0.53 5.72
CA GLY A 64 -13.08 0.29 6.49
C GLY A 64 -12.83 0.25 7.98
N SER A 65 -11.56 0.25 8.40
CA SER A 65 -11.19 0.28 9.81
C SER A 65 -11.79 1.48 10.52
N THR A 66 -12.23 1.26 11.76
CA THR A 66 -12.75 2.30 12.65
C THR A 66 -11.73 2.71 13.71
N ASP A 67 -10.58 2.04 13.75
CA ASP A 67 -9.41 2.41 14.54
C ASP A 67 -8.44 3.28 13.71
N LYS A 68 -7.23 3.50 14.24
CA LYS A 68 -6.21 4.33 13.58
C LYS A 68 -5.38 3.61 12.52
N THR A 69 -5.80 2.44 12.03
CA THR A 69 -5.06 1.69 10.98
C THR A 69 -4.70 2.57 9.78
N ARG A 70 -5.65 3.41 9.31
CA ARG A 70 -5.42 4.34 8.19
C ARG A 70 -4.49 5.50 8.53
N GLU A 71 -4.49 5.98 9.77
CA GLU A 71 -3.68 7.14 10.19
C GLU A 71 -2.21 6.77 10.42
N ILE A 72 -1.96 5.52 10.82
CA ILE A 72 -0.62 4.99 11.10
C ILE A 72 0.16 4.70 9.83
N VAL A 73 -0.54 4.30 8.76
CA VAL A 73 0.08 4.03 7.46
C VAL A 73 0.01 5.29 6.60
N LYS A 74 1.14 5.99 6.48
CA LYS A 74 1.33 7.14 5.59
C LYS A 74 2.48 6.89 4.62
#